data_AF-A0A955KFX5-F1
#
_entry.id   AF-A0A955KFX5-F1
#
_cell.length_a   1.000
_cell.length_b   1.000
_cell.length_c   1.000
_cell.angle_alpha   90.00
_cell.angle_beta   90.00
_cell.angle_gamma   90.00
#
_symmetry.space_group_name_H-M   'P 1'
#
loop_
_entity.id
_entity.type
_entity.pdbx_description
1 polymer ?
#
loop_
_entity_poly.entity_id
_entity_poly.type
_entity_poly.pdbx_seq_one_letter_code
_entity_poly.pdbx_strand_id
1 'polypeptide(L)'
;MNLFHNNPKGVSNMFTIAFSFIPLIMAGIWYLAHLNAQKYDRPSMDCARYEGGLLAFCYVLLFVSFVPATLSVVATMGSYGSQVYDSEKIIQLRGTETVYEKRALELTKQFQTYLADAYPSHEREIFERISPENIDVYLAKFPEIRASETIIELVKQVRSMKDDMYAQQIEREKVLKEMRFRTRNPWIFYSFIPAVPAV
;
A
#
# COMPACT_ATOMS: atom_id res chain seq x y z
N MET A 1 -4.97 16.56 15.06
CA MET A 1 -3.89 15.63 15.45
C MET A 1 -4.48 14.63 16.44
N ASN A 2 -5.18 13.61 15.93
CA ASN A 2 -5.80 12.55 16.74
C ASN A 2 -5.02 11.26 16.50
N LEU A 3 -3.92 11.11 17.23
CA LEU A 3 -3.24 9.83 17.40
C LEU A 3 -4.07 9.02 18.42
N PHE A 4 -4.17 7.71 18.22
CA PHE A 4 -5.04 6.78 18.96
C PHE A 4 -6.50 6.74 18.50
N HIS A 5 -6.71 6.42 17.22
CA HIS A 5 -7.89 5.63 16.90
C HIS A 5 -7.65 4.22 17.48
N ASN A 6 -8.21 3.97 18.68
CA ASN A 6 -8.32 2.65 19.27
C ASN A 6 -8.80 1.69 18.18
N ASN A 7 -7.91 0.82 17.71
CA ASN A 7 -8.24 -0.19 16.72
C ASN A 7 -8.60 -1.46 17.51
N PRO A 8 -9.89 -1.74 17.80
CA PRO A 8 -10.31 -2.92 18.55
C PRO A 8 -9.90 -4.25 17.89
N LYS A 9 -9.38 -4.20 16.65
CA LYS A 9 -9.03 -5.35 15.83
C LYS A 9 -7.57 -5.79 15.96
N GLY A 10 -6.67 -4.90 16.43
CA GLY A 10 -5.31 -5.32 16.82
C GLY A 10 -5.35 -6.24 18.05
N VAL A 11 -6.33 -6.00 18.93
CA VAL A 11 -6.63 -6.84 20.09
C VAL A 11 -7.07 -8.25 19.65
N SER A 12 -7.86 -8.37 18.57
CA SER A 12 -8.31 -9.66 18.03
C SER A 12 -7.14 -10.57 17.59
N ASN A 13 -6.11 -10.04 16.94
CA ASN A 13 -4.96 -10.85 16.50
C ASN A 13 -4.03 -11.23 17.64
N MET A 14 -3.84 -10.32 18.60
CA MET A 14 -3.17 -10.65 19.86
C MET A 14 -3.93 -11.75 20.61
N PHE A 15 -5.26 -11.72 20.60
CA PHE A 15 -6.08 -12.79 21.16
C PHE A 15 -5.91 -14.10 20.39
N THR A 16 -5.90 -14.12 19.04
CA THR A 16 -5.71 -15.36 18.28
C THR A 16 -4.34 -16.02 18.55
N ILE A 17 -3.28 -15.21 18.66
CA ILE A 17 -1.94 -15.70 19.03
C ILE A 17 -1.90 -16.15 20.51
N ALA A 18 -2.47 -15.35 21.42
CA ALA A 18 -2.52 -15.73 22.83
C ALA A 18 -3.29 -17.04 23.01
N PHE A 19 -4.42 -17.22 22.29
CA PHE A 19 -5.21 -18.44 22.29
C PHE A 19 -4.50 -19.63 21.63
N SER A 20 -3.61 -19.42 20.65
CA SER A 20 -2.80 -20.52 20.09
C SER A 20 -1.70 -20.99 21.05
N PHE A 21 -1.27 -20.16 22.00
CA PHE A 21 -0.35 -20.56 23.07
C PHE A 21 -1.04 -21.23 24.26
N ILE A 22 -2.35 -21.02 24.48
CA ILE A 22 -3.10 -21.65 25.58
C ILE A 22 -2.99 -23.19 25.53
N PRO A 23 -3.18 -23.88 24.39
CA PRO A 23 -2.98 -25.33 24.31
C PRO A 23 -1.56 -25.78 24.66
N LEU A 24 -0.55 -24.98 24.29
CA LEU A 24 0.86 -25.26 24.52
C LEU A 24 1.22 -25.12 26.01
N ILE A 25 0.67 -24.08 26.66
CA ILE A 25 0.77 -23.85 28.11
C ILE A 25 0.02 -24.95 28.88
N MET A 26 -1.19 -25.30 28.46
CA MET A 26 -1.99 -26.36 29.08
C MET A 26 -1.32 -27.73 28.95
N ALA A 27 -0.74 -28.05 27.78
CA ALA A 27 0.05 -29.26 27.58
C ALA A 27 1.32 -29.28 28.46
N GLY A 28 2.00 -28.14 28.62
CA GLY A 28 3.18 -28.01 29.49
C GLY A 28 2.87 -28.16 30.98
N ILE A 29 1.83 -27.47 31.47
CA ILE A 29 1.37 -27.57 32.88
C ILE A 29 0.96 -29.01 33.19
N TRP A 30 0.28 -29.68 32.27
CA TRP A 30 -0.17 -31.04 32.48
C TRP A 30 0.96 -32.07 32.37
N TYR A 31 1.92 -31.90 31.45
CA TYR A 31 3.14 -32.71 31.40
C TYR A 31 3.91 -32.65 32.73
N LEU A 32 4.02 -31.47 33.33
CA LEU A 32 4.61 -31.29 34.66
C LEU A 32 3.80 -31.99 35.76
N ALA A 33 2.46 -31.96 35.68
CA ALA A 33 1.60 -32.70 36.61
C ALA A 33 1.75 -34.22 36.46
N HIS A 34 1.89 -34.74 35.23
CA HIS A 34 2.11 -36.16 34.96
C HIS A 34 3.48 -36.64 35.49
N LEU A 35 4.54 -35.86 35.27
CA LEU A 35 5.87 -36.15 35.83
C LEU A 35 5.85 -36.17 37.37
N ASN A 36 5.05 -35.31 37.99
CA ASN A 36 4.86 -35.32 39.44
C ASN A 36 4.00 -36.50 39.92
N ALA A 37 2.99 -36.94 39.15
CA ALA A 37 2.15 -38.09 39.50
C ALA A 37 2.88 -39.43 39.38
N GLN A 38 3.76 -39.59 38.38
CA GLN A 38 4.60 -40.80 38.22
C GLN A 38 5.53 -41.06 39.42
N LYS A 39 5.83 -40.04 40.24
CA LYS A 39 6.60 -40.22 41.48
C LYS A 39 5.83 -40.93 42.61
N TYR A 40 4.49 -41.02 42.54
CA TYR A 40 3.68 -41.38 43.71
C TYR A 40 2.80 -42.64 43.56
N ASP A 41 2.62 -43.25 42.39
CA ASP A 41 1.69 -44.40 42.25
C ASP A 41 2.22 -45.62 41.46
N ARG A 42 1.78 -46.82 41.87
CA ARG A 42 2.13 -48.15 41.31
C ARG A 42 1.36 -48.42 40.00
N PRO A 43 1.88 -49.25 39.07
CA PRO A 43 1.33 -49.37 37.73
C PRO A 43 0.01 -50.18 37.74
N SER A 44 -1.13 -49.51 37.56
CA SER A 44 -2.38 -50.16 37.17
C SER A 44 -2.58 -50.04 35.66
N MET A 45 -2.98 -51.13 35.01
CA MET A 45 -3.11 -51.26 33.54
C MET A 45 -4.10 -50.28 32.89
N ASP A 46 -4.96 -49.63 33.68
CA ASP A 46 -5.94 -48.65 33.19
C ASP A 46 -5.33 -47.29 32.84
N CYS A 47 -4.13 -46.97 33.37
CA CYS A 47 -3.44 -45.70 33.08
C CYS A 47 -3.00 -45.59 31.61
N ALA A 48 -2.54 -46.69 31.00
CA ALA A 48 -2.00 -46.69 29.64
C ALA A 48 -3.03 -46.35 28.54
N ARG A 49 -4.32 -46.65 28.78
CA ARG A 49 -5.40 -46.35 27.82
C ARG A 49 -5.83 -44.88 27.85
N TYR A 50 -5.75 -44.25 29.03
CA TYR A 50 -5.99 -42.81 29.20
C TYR A 50 -4.82 -41.97 28.65
N GLU A 51 -3.58 -42.46 28.77
CA GLU A 51 -2.39 -41.78 28.22
C GLU A 51 -2.41 -41.68 26.69
N GLY A 52 -2.82 -42.74 25.98
CA GLY A 52 -2.90 -42.72 24.51
C GLY A 52 -3.98 -41.80 23.93
N GLY A 53 -5.17 -41.78 24.55
CA GLY A 53 -6.26 -40.89 24.14
C GLY A 53 -5.94 -39.40 24.39
N LEU A 54 -5.19 -39.12 25.46
CA LEU A 54 -4.82 -37.77 25.84
C LEU A 54 -3.67 -37.21 25.00
N LEU A 55 -2.66 -38.03 24.69
CA LEU A 55 -1.63 -37.66 23.71
C LEU A 55 -2.26 -37.33 22.36
N ALA A 56 -3.23 -38.13 21.89
CA ALA A 56 -3.96 -37.86 20.66
C ALA A 56 -4.72 -36.51 20.72
N PHE A 57 -5.36 -36.19 21.84
CA PHE A 57 -6.04 -34.90 22.06
C PHE A 57 -5.07 -33.71 22.03
N CYS A 58 -3.91 -33.82 22.70
CA CYS A 58 -2.86 -32.80 22.65
C CYS A 58 -2.33 -32.58 21.23
N TYR A 59 -2.11 -33.67 20.47
CA TYR A 59 -1.70 -33.57 19.06
C TYR A 59 -2.75 -32.88 18.20
N VAL A 60 -4.04 -33.18 18.38
CA VAL A 60 -5.12 -32.52 17.65
C VAL A 60 -5.15 -31.02 17.97
N LEU A 61 -5.00 -30.62 19.24
CA LEU A 61 -4.97 -29.20 19.61
C LEU A 61 -3.74 -28.46 19.07
N LEU A 62 -2.57 -29.09 19.08
CA LEU A 62 -1.35 -28.53 18.48
C LEU A 62 -1.51 -28.40 16.96
N PHE A 63 -2.12 -29.38 16.30
CA PHE A 63 -2.37 -29.33 14.87
C PHE A 63 -3.38 -28.22 14.50
N VAL A 64 -4.49 -28.12 15.25
CA VAL A 64 -5.53 -27.11 15.07
C VAL A 64 -5.03 -25.69 15.35
N SER A 65 -4.01 -25.51 16.19
CA SER A 65 -3.37 -24.21 16.43
C SER A 65 -2.25 -23.88 15.43
N PHE A 66 -1.51 -24.90 14.98
CA PHE A 66 -0.41 -24.74 14.03
C PHE A 66 -0.88 -24.34 12.62
N VAL A 67 -1.94 -24.96 12.11
CA VAL A 67 -2.44 -24.71 10.74
C VAL A 67 -2.90 -23.26 10.56
N PRO A 68 -3.75 -22.66 11.42
CA PRO A 68 -4.12 -21.26 11.30
C PRO A 68 -2.93 -20.31 11.48
N ALA A 69 -2.03 -20.59 12.43
CA ALA A 69 -0.87 -19.74 12.69
C ALA A 69 0.06 -19.65 11.46
N THR A 70 0.34 -20.80 10.83
CA THR A 70 1.15 -20.86 9.60
C THR A 70 0.46 -20.15 8.43
N LEU A 71 -0.84 -20.35 8.24
CA LEU A 71 -1.61 -19.62 7.22
C LEU A 71 -1.58 -18.10 7.43
N SER A 72 -1.70 -17.63 8.67
CA SER A 72 -1.60 -16.20 9.00
C SER A 72 -0.22 -15.62 8.71
N VAL A 73 0.85 -16.38 8.97
CA VAL A 73 2.23 -15.95 8.64
C VAL A 73 2.41 -15.83 7.12
N VAL A 74 1.99 -16.83 6.34
CA VAL A 74 2.09 -16.80 4.88
C VAL A 74 1.28 -15.64 4.29
N ALA A 75 0.05 -15.44 4.75
CA ALA A 75 -0.79 -14.32 4.33
C ALA A 75 -0.16 -12.96 4.65
N THR A 76 0.51 -12.85 5.80
CA THR A 76 1.23 -11.63 6.20
C THR A 76 2.45 -11.38 5.33
N MET A 77 3.24 -12.40 5.01
CA MET A 77 4.40 -12.26 4.11
C MET A 77 3.99 -11.83 2.71
N GLY A 78 2.91 -12.41 2.15
CA GLY A 78 2.38 -11.98 0.85
C GLY A 78 1.90 -10.54 0.86
N SER A 79 1.23 -10.14 1.95
CA SER A 79 0.75 -8.76 2.13
C SER A 79 1.89 -7.77 2.29
N TYR A 80 2.97 -8.16 2.98
CA TYR A 80 4.19 -7.38 3.09
C TYR A 80 4.83 -7.12 1.72
N GLY A 81 5.07 -8.19 0.93
CA GLY A 81 5.68 -8.07 -0.39
C GLY A 81 4.85 -7.18 -1.33
N SER A 82 3.53 -7.35 -1.32
CA SER A 82 2.62 -6.49 -2.10
C SER A 82 2.65 -5.03 -1.65
N GLN A 83 2.76 -4.77 -0.34
CA GLN A 83 2.83 -3.41 0.18
C GLN A 83 4.15 -2.71 -0.18
N VAL A 84 5.28 -3.44 -0.15
CA VAL A 84 6.59 -2.92 -0.59
C VAL A 84 6.53 -2.57 -2.07
N TYR A 85 6.06 -3.49 -2.91
CA TYR A 85 5.92 -3.26 -4.35
C TYR A 85 5.05 -2.02 -4.64
N ASP A 86 3.90 -1.89 -3.98
CA ASP A 86 3.01 -0.75 -4.18
C ASP A 86 3.62 0.57 -3.69
N SER A 87 4.46 0.53 -2.64
CA SER A 87 5.20 1.70 -2.19
C SER A 87 6.24 2.17 -3.21
N GLU A 88 6.98 1.23 -3.82
CA GLU A 88 7.94 1.53 -4.89
C GLU A 88 7.21 2.06 -6.13
N LYS A 89 6.07 1.48 -6.47
CA LYS A 89 5.23 1.94 -7.57
C LYS A 89 4.76 3.38 -7.38
N ILE A 90 4.36 3.78 -6.18
CA ILE A 90 4.00 5.17 -5.88
C ILE A 90 5.20 6.11 -6.08
N ILE A 91 6.40 5.70 -5.66
CA ILE A 91 7.63 6.48 -5.85
C ILE A 91 7.91 6.65 -7.34
N GLN A 92 7.77 5.59 -8.13
CA GLN A 92 7.97 5.63 -9.59
C GLN A 92 6.97 6.57 -10.26
N LEU A 93 5.67 6.47 -9.92
CA LEU A 93 4.62 7.34 -10.44
C LEU A 93 4.88 8.83 -10.10
N ARG A 94 5.33 9.13 -8.88
CA ARG A 94 5.75 10.50 -8.52
C ARG A 94 6.96 10.96 -9.33
N GLY A 95 7.94 10.08 -9.53
CA GLY A 95 9.11 10.35 -10.36
C GLY A 95 8.71 10.73 -11.79
N THR A 96 7.83 9.95 -12.42
CA THR A 96 7.35 10.22 -13.78
C THR A 96 6.53 11.50 -13.85
N GLU A 97 5.64 11.78 -12.89
CA GLU A 97 4.91 13.03 -12.80
C GLU A 97 5.86 14.24 -12.78
N THR A 98 6.92 14.21 -11.96
CA THR A 98 7.87 15.33 -11.88
C THR A 98 8.66 15.55 -13.19
N VAL A 99 8.92 14.48 -13.94
CA VAL A 99 9.59 14.56 -15.24
C VAL A 99 8.66 15.18 -16.28
N TYR A 100 7.40 14.76 -16.32
CA TYR A 100 6.40 15.33 -17.22
C TYR A 100 6.12 16.80 -16.90
N GLU A 101 6.03 17.17 -15.63
CA GLU A 101 5.84 18.56 -15.21
C GLU A 101 7.00 19.45 -15.68
N LYS A 102 8.26 19.02 -15.45
CA LYS A 102 9.45 19.72 -15.93
C LYS A 102 9.44 19.86 -17.45
N ARG A 103 9.08 18.80 -18.17
CA ARG A 103 9.04 18.81 -19.64
C ARG A 103 7.93 19.72 -20.17
N ALA A 104 6.75 19.72 -19.53
CA ALA A 104 5.66 20.61 -19.88
C ALA A 104 6.02 22.08 -19.63
N LEU A 105 6.71 22.39 -18.54
CA LEU A 105 7.24 23.74 -18.26
C LEU A 105 8.26 24.18 -19.32
N GLU A 106 9.20 23.32 -19.69
CA GLU A 106 10.20 23.62 -20.71
C GLU A 106 9.55 23.89 -22.09
N LEU A 107 8.59 23.04 -22.50
CA LEU A 107 7.84 23.23 -23.75
C LEU A 107 6.98 24.49 -23.71
N THR A 108 6.39 24.82 -22.56
CA THR A 108 5.65 26.07 -22.39
C THR A 108 6.59 27.27 -22.51
N LYS A 109 7.82 27.19 -22.00
CA LYS A 109 8.82 28.26 -22.16
C LYS A 109 9.25 28.43 -23.62
N GLN A 110 9.41 27.33 -24.36
CA GLN A 110 9.67 27.38 -25.81
C GLN A 110 8.51 28.03 -26.55
N PHE A 111 7.28 27.68 -26.18
CA PHE A 111 6.08 28.30 -26.71
C PHE A 111 6.00 29.81 -26.43
N GLN A 112 6.30 30.24 -25.20
CA GLN A 112 6.36 31.65 -24.83
C GLN A 112 7.41 32.41 -25.65
N THR A 113 8.59 31.81 -25.83
CA THR A 113 9.69 32.43 -26.60
C THR A 113 9.27 32.61 -28.06
N TYR A 114 8.68 31.58 -28.67
CA TYR A 114 8.20 31.66 -30.05
C TYR A 114 7.10 32.71 -30.24
N LEU A 115 6.16 32.80 -29.29
CA LEU A 115 5.11 33.83 -29.32
C LEU A 115 5.67 35.24 -29.14
N ALA A 116 6.67 35.41 -28.27
CA ALA A 116 7.33 36.70 -28.04
C ALA A 116 8.13 37.20 -29.25
N ASP A 117 8.58 36.30 -30.12
CA ASP A 117 9.29 36.61 -31.36
C ASP A 117 8.33 36.87 -32.53
N ALA A 118 7.18 36.17 -32.58
CA ALA A 118 6.23 36.24 -33.69
C ALA A 118 5.21 37.39 -33.57
N TYR A 119 4.87 37.83 -32.36
CA TYR A 119 3.81 38.81 -32.11
C TYR A 119 4.34 40.13 -31.52
N PRO A 120 3.70 41.28 -31.81
CA PRO A 120 4.17 42.60 -31.38
C PRO A 120 4.19 42.78 -29.85
N SER A 121 5.00 43.74 -29.39
CA SER A 121 5.34 43.95 -27.97
C SER A 121 4.17 44.08 -27.00
N HIS A 122 2.98 44.45 -27.47
CA HIS A 122 1.80 44.64 -26.62
C HIS A 122 1.13 43.32 -26.20
N GLU A 123 1.27 42.24 -26.98
CA GLU A 123 0.71 40.92 -26.68
C GLU A 123 1.71 40.01 -25.96
N ARG A 124 3.00 40.36 -26.02
CA ARG A 124 4.10 39.66 -25.36
C ARG A 124 3.90 39.53 -23.85
N GLU A 125 3.39 40.57 -23.20
CA GLU A 125 3.10 40.56 -21.75
C GLU A 125 1.96 39.58 -21.37
N ILE A 126 1.06 39.28 -22.32
CA ILE A 126 -0.02 38.30 -22.16
C ILE A 126 0.55 36.88 -22.30
N PHE A 127 1.49 36.70 -23.23
CA PHE A 127 2.09 35.40 -23.52
C PHE A 127 3.15 34.97 -22.51
N GLU A 128 3.87 35.90 -21.88
CA GLU A 128 4.82 35.60 -20.79
C GLU A 128 4.17 34.98 -19.54
N ARG A 129 2.84 35.12 -19.39
CA ARG A 129 2.08 34.56 -18.25
C ARG A 129 1.44 33.20 -18.54
N ILE A 130 1.70 32.61 -19.71
CA ILE A 130 1.11 31.31 -20.07
C ILE A 130 1.72 30.21 -19.19
N SER A 131 0.86 29.48 -18.48
CA SER A 131 1.23 28.25 -17.79
C SER A 131 0.75 27.02 -18.58
N PRO A 132 1.39 25.85 -18.39
CA PRO A 132 0.94 24.59 -19.01
C PRO A 132 -0.52 24.25 -18.68
N GLU A 133 -1.01 24.72 -17.53
CA GLU A 133 -2.37 24.50 -17.06
C GLU A 133 -3.41 25.20 -17.92
N ASN A 134 -3.10 26.38 -18.43
CA ASN A 134 -4.05 27.29 -19.08
C ASN A 134 -3.88 27.40 -20.60
N ILE A 135 -2.94 26.64 -21.19
CA ILE A 135 -2.57 26.74 -22.61
C ILE A 135 -3.78 26.68 -23.58
N ASP A 136 -4.75 25.82 -23.28
CA ASP A 136 -5.97 25.67 -24.09
C ASP A 136 -6.88 26.91 -24.07
N VAL A 137 -6.89 27.62 -22.94
CA VAL A 137 -7.66 28.87 -22.76
C VAL A 137 -7.05 29.98 -23.64
N TYR A 138 -5.73 30.02 -23.75
CA TYR A 138 -5.04 31.00 -24.60
C TYR A 138 -5.28 30.71 -26.09
N LEU A 139 -5.27 29.43 -26.51
CA LEU A 139 -5.66 29.06 -27.88
C LEU A 139 -7.12 29.38 -28.23
N ALA A 140 -8.01 29.42 -27.23
CA ALA A 140 -9.41 29.79 -27.45
C ALA A 140 -9.59 31.32 -27.54
N LYS A 141 -8.83 32.08 -26.76
CA LYS A 141 -8.89 33.56 -26.75
C LYS A 141 -8.21 34.20 -27.95
N PHE A 142 -7.15 33.57 -28.47
CA PHE A 142 -6.36 34.09 -29.58
C PHE A 142 -6.35 33.08 -30.74
N PRO A 143 -7.41 33.06 -31.58
CA PRO A 143 -7.54 32.08 -32.66
C PRO A 143 -6.44 32.21 -33.72
N GLU A 144 -5.81 33.38 -33.83
CA GLU A 144 -4.70 33.65 -34.76
C GLU A 144 -3.48 32.76 -34.49
N ILE A 145 -3.29 32.37 -33.23
CA ILE A 145 -2.22 31.46 -32.79
C ILE A 145 -2.42 30.04 -33.35
N ARG A 146 -3.66 29.67 -33.70
CA ARG A 146 -3.97 28.39 -34.36
C ARG A 146 -3.55 28.35 -35.83
N ALA A 147 -3.12 29.46 -36.41
CA ALA A 147 -2.61 29.47 -37.78
C ALA A 147 -1.21 28.84 -37.89
N SER A 148 -0.47 28.77 -36.78
CA SER A 148 0.86 28.16 -36.76
C SER A 148 0.79 26.66 -36.44
N GLU A 149 1.19 25.81 -37.39
CA GLU A 149 1.28 24.36 -37.21
C GLU A 149 2.24 23.99 -36.07
N THR A 150 3.36 24.70 -35.94
CA THR A 150 4.36 24.48 -34.89
C THR A 150 3.77 24.70 -33.49
N ILE A 151 2.96 25.73 -33.33
CA ILE A 151 2.30 26.04 -32.06
C ILE A 151 1.25 24.97 -31.70
N ILE A 152 0.43 24.56 -32.67
CA ILE A 152 -0.56 23.50 -32.45
C ILE A 152 0.12 22.21 -32.00
N GLU A 153 1.25 21.86 -32.63
CA GLU A 153 2.01 20.66 -32.28
C GLU A 153 2.60 20.74 -30.86
N LEU A 154 3.16 21.89 -30.47
CA LEU A 154 3.65 22.13 -29.10
C LEU A 154 2.53 22.01 -28.06
N VAL A 155 1.37 22.61 -28.32
CA VAL A 155 0.21 22.52 -27.41
C VAL A 155 -0.31 21.08 -27.33
N LYS A 156 -0.38 20.37 -28.46
CA LYS A 156 -0.78 18.96 -28.48
C LYS A 156 0.15 18.10 -27.65
N GLN A 157 1.46 18.33 -27.70
CA GLN A 157 2.43 17.63 -26.88
C GLN A 157 2.25 17.96 -25.39
N VAL A 158 2.09 19.23 -25.02
CA VAL A 158 1.79 19.66 -23.64
C VAL A 158 0.52 18.99 -23.12
N ARG A 159 -0.54 18.96 -23.93
CA ARG A 159 -1.80 18.29 -23.58
C ARG A 159 -1.63 16.80 -23.38
N SER A 160 -0.94 16.11 -24.29
CA SER A 160 -0.65 14.67 -24.15
C SER A 160 0.08 14.37 -22.84
N MET A 161 1.11 15.16 -22.50
CA MET A 161 1.84 14.95 -21.24
C MET A 161 0.96 15.21 -20.01
N LYS A 162 0.05 16.19 -20.06
CA LYS A 162 -0.91 16.42 -18.98
C LYS A 162 -1.90 15.27 -18.83
N ASP A 163 -2.43 14.75 -19.93
CA ASP A 163 -3.33 13.61 -19.92
C ASP A 163 -2.63 12.38 -19.33
N ASP A 164 -1.36 12.14 -19.70
CA ASP A 164 -0.51 11.09 -19.11
C ASP A 164 -0.27 11.31 -17.61
N MET A 165 0.01 12.55 -17.18
CA MET A 165 0.15 12.89 -15.75
C MET A 165 -1.15 12.62 -14.98
N TYR A 166 -2.31 12.99 -15.51
CA TYR A 166 -3.59 12.72 -14.86
C TYR A 166 -3.87 11.22 -14.76
N ALA A 167 -3.55 10.45 -15.80
CA ALA A 167 -3.66 9.00 -15.75
C ALA A 167 -2.79 8.39 -14.62
N GLN A 168 -1.56 8.88 -14.46
CA GLN A 168 -0.66 8.46 -13.39
C GLN A 168 -1.17 8.86 -12.00
N GLN A 169 -1.75 10.04 -11.84
CA GLN A 169 -2.37 10.47 -10.59
C GLN A 169 -3.57 9.60 -10.20
N ILE A 170 -4.42 9.24 -11.18
CA ILE A 170 -5.55 8.31 -10.97
C ILE A 170 -5.03 6.93 -10.54
N GLU A 171 -3.98 6.43 -11.20
CA GLU A 171 -3.38 5.15 -10.84
C GLU A 171 -2.78 5.19 -9.43
N ARG A 172 -2.09 6.28 -9.06
CA ARG A 172 -1.54 6.48 -7.72
C ARG A 172 -2.63 6.45 -6.65
N GLU A 173 -3.75 7.14 -6.86
CA GLU A 173 -4.88 7.13 -5.91
C GLU A 173 -5.50 5.73 -5.77
N LYS A 174 -5.56 4.97 -6.87
CA LYS A 174 -6.01 3.57 -6.85
C LYS A 174 -5.08 2.71 -5.99
N VAL A 175 -3.76 2.80 -6.19
CA VAL A 175 -2.77 2.05 -5.42
C VAL A 175 -2.82 2.45 -3.94
N LEU A 176 -2.94 3.74 -3.62
CA LEU A 176 -3.10 4.22 -2.25
C LEU A 176 -4.37 3.67 -1.57
N LYS A 177 -5.49 3.59 -2.31
CA LYS A 177 -6.73 3.00 -1.80
C LYS A 177 -6.56 1.51 -1.47
N GLU A 178 -5.90 0.76 -2.34
CA GLU A 178 -5.61 -0.67 -2.14
C GLU A 178 -4.68 -0.89 -0.93
N MET A 179 -3.63 -0.09 -0.80
CA MET A 179 -2.75 -0.09 0.37
C MET A 179 -3.53 0.19 1.67
N ARG A 180 -4.38 1.23 1.68
CA ARG A 180 -5.23 1.56 2.85
C ARG A 180 -6.19 0.43 3.21
N PHE A 181 -6.74 -0.26 2.22
CA PHE A 181 -7.62 -1.40 2.44
C PHE A 181 -6.86 -2.57 3.10
N ARG A 182 -5.66 -2.92 2.60
CA ARG A 182 -4.82 -3.96 3.20
C ARG A 182 -4.39 -3.60 4.62
N THR A 183 -4.03 -2.34 4.89
CA THR A 183 -3.72 -1.85 6.24
C THR A 183 -4.94 -1.87 7.19
N ARG A 184 -6.16 -2.07 6.69
CA ARG A 184 -7.39 -2.24 7.50
C ARG A 184 -7.88 -3.69 7.60
N ASN A 185 -7.23 -4.64 6.90
CA ASN A 185 -7.62 -6.06 6.93
C ASN A 185 -7.19 -6.75 8.24
N PRO A 186 -8.14 -7.14 9.11
CA PRO A 186 -7.84 -7.62 10.45
C PRO A 186 -7.08 -8.94 10.47
N TRP A 187 -6.92 -9.65 9.36
CA TRP A 187 -6.26 -10.96 9.31
C TRP A 187 -4.74 -10.89 9.09
N ILE A 188 -4.18 -9.69 8.96
CA ILE A 188 -2.78 -9.46 8.63
C ILE A 188 -2.05 -8.83 9.83
N PHE A 189 -0.81 -9.26 10.11
CA PHE A 189 0.01 -8.64 11.15
C PHE A 189 0.61 -7.32 10.68
N TYR A 190 0.04 -6.20 11.16
CA TYR A 190 0.46 -4.86 10.74
C TYR A 190 1.83 -4.43 11.24
N SER A 191 2.33 -4.99 12.33
CA SER A 191 3.58 -4.55 12.97
C SER A 191 4.81 -4.64 12.06
N PHE A 192 4.75 -5.50 11.02
CA PHE A 192 5.84 -5.71 10.09
C PHE A 192 5.58 -5.09 8.70
N ILE A 193 4.40 -4.50 8.46
CA ILE A 193 4.02 -3.97 7.15
C ILE A 193 4.35 -2.48 7.07
N PRO A 194 5.05 -2.01 6.01
CA PRO A 194 5.38 -0.61 5.86
C PRO A 194 4.13 0.27 5.78
N ALA A 195 4.22 1.43 6.41
CA ALA A 195 3.13 2.40 6.44
C ALA A 195 2.79 2.88 5.03
N VAL A 196 1.52 3.23 4.80
CA VAL A 196 1.10 3.90 3.58
C VAL A 196 1.80 5.26 3.52
N PRO A 197 2.51 5.60 2.43
CA PRO A 197 3.18 6.89 2.30
C PRO A 197 2.16 8.03 2.40
N ALA A 198 2.51 9.08 3.14
CA ALA A 198 1.70 10.28 3.21
C ALA A 198 1.66 10.95 1.83
N VAL A 199 0.46 11.38 1.42
CA VAL A 199 0.25 12.16 0.20
C VAL A 199 1.01 13.46 0.34
#